data_AF-A0A3P1X6S2-F1
#
_entry.id   AF-A0A3P1X6S2-F1
#
_cell.length_a   1.000
_cell.length_b   1.000
_cell.length_c   1.000
_cell.angle_alpha   90.00
_cell.angle_beta   90.00
_cell.angle_gamma   90.00
#
_symmetry.space_group_name_H-M   'P 1'
#
loop_
_entity.id
_entity.type
_entity.pdbx_description
1 polymer ?
#
loop_
_entity_poly.entity_id
_entity_poly.type
_entity_poly.pdbx_seq_one_letter_code
_entity_poly.pdbx_strand_id
1 'polypeptide(L)' 'MRYSKLTMLIPCALLLSACTTVTPAYKDNGTRSGPCVEGGPDNVAQQFYDYRILHRSNDITALRPYLSDKLATLLSD' A
#
# COMPACT_ATOMS: atom_id res chain seq x y z
N MET A 1 34.90 -18.40 -28.40
CA MET A 1 34.27 -17.56 -27.36
C MET A 1 32.82 -17.27 -27.75
N ARG A 2 31.85 -18.12 -27.40
CA ARG A 2 30.46 -18.03 -27.94
C ARG A 2 29.34 -17.85 -26.89
N TYR A 3 29.66 -17.59 -25.63
CA TYR A 3 28.65 -17.50 -24.55
C TYR A 3 28.56 -16.16 -23.80
N SER A 4 29.35 -15.15 -24.21
CA SER A 4 29.48 -13.86 -23.49
C SER A 4 28.18 -13.02 -23.44
N LYS A 5 27.28 -13.16 -24.43
CA LYS A 5 26.01 -12.41 -24.45
C LYS A 5 24.87 -13.10 -23.68
N LEU A 6 24.96 -14.41 -23.47
CA LEU A 6 23.92 -15.20 -22.79
C LEU A 6 24.01 -15.08 -21.27
N THR A 7 25.20 -14.83 -20.73
CA THR A 7 25.44 -14.65 -19.29
C THR A 7 24.89 -13.33 -18.74
N MET A 8 24.61 -12.33 -19.59
CA MET A 8 24.05 -11.04 -19.17
C MET A 8 22.51 -11.01 -19.10
N LEU A 9 21.83 -11.94 -19.79
CA LEU A 9 20.36 -12.02 -19.79
C LEU A 9 19.80 -12.65 -18.51
N ILE A 10 20.58 -13.53 -17.88
CA ILE A 10 20.21 -14.23 -16.64
C ILE A 10 19.96 -13.26 -15.47
N PRO A 11 20.86 -12.31 -15.14
CA PRO A 11 20.61 -11.35 -14.06
C PRO A 11 19.47 -10.37 -14.37
N CYS A 12 19.25 -9.99 -15.64
CA CYS A 12 18.11 -9.14 -16.00
C CYS A 12 16.75 -9.85 -15.83
N ALA A 13 16.67 -11.16 -16.13
CA ALA A 13 15.45 -11.93 -15.90
C ALA A 13 15.14 -12.11 -14.39
N LEU A 14 16.16 -12.23 -13.55
CA LEU A 14 16.02 -12.31 -12.08
C LEU A 14 15.59 -10.98 -11.46
N LEU A 15 16.05 -9.85 -12.02
CA LEU A 15 15.60 -8.51 -11.58
C LEU A 15 14.14 -8.25 -11.99
N LEU A 16 13.70 -8.75 -13.16
CA LEU A 16 12.30 -8.63 -13.59
C LEU A 16 11.34 -9.54 -12.78
N SER A 17 11.78 -10.69 -12.28
CA SER A 17 10.94 -11.57 -11.47
C SER A 17 10.72 -11.06 -10.05
N ALA A 18 11.58 -10.17 -9.55
CA ALA A 18 11.42 -9.50 -8.26
C ALA A 18 10.45 -8.31 -8.30
N CYS A 19 10.02 -7.89 -9.50
CA CYS A 19 9.08 -6.78 -9.65
C CYS A 19 7.64 -7.31 -9.71
N THR A 20 6.90 -7.12 -8.61
CA THR A 20 5.45 -6.79 -8.50
C THR A 20 4.53 -7.71 -7.68
N THR A 21 4.92 -8.90 -7.24
CA THR A 21 4.07 -9.67 -6.31
C THR A 21 4.32 -9.27 -4.86
N VAL A 22 3.87 -8.06 -4.51
CA VAL A 22 3.57 -7.71 -3.13
C VAL A 22 2.21 -8.30 -2.79
N THR A 23 2.17 -9.22 -1.85
CA THR A 23 0.92 -9.59 -1.19
C THR A 23 0.53 -8.41 -0.29
N PRO A 24 -0.51 -7.63 -0.64
CA PRO A 24 -0.92 -6.54 0.22
C PRO A 24 -1.40 -7.13 1.55
N ALA A 25 -1.05 -6.50 2.67
CA ALA A 25 -1.52 -6.91 3.99
C ALA A 25 -3.06 -6.96 4.05
N TYR A 26 -3.72 -6.03 3.36
CA TYR A 26 -5.16 -6.00 3.18
C TYR A 26 -5.51 -5.75 1.72
N LYS A 27 -6.35 -6.61 1.14
CA LYS A 27 -6.84 -6.45 -0.23
C LYS A 27 -8.15 -5.66 -0.22
N ASP A 28 -8.01 -4.35 -0.35
CA ASP A 28 -9.11 -3.39 -0.33
C ASP A 28 -9.16 -2.53 -1.61
N ASN A 29 -9.37 -3.22 -2.73
CA ASN A 29 -9.43 -2.66 -4.07
C ASN A 29 -10.87 -2.61 -4.64
N GLY A 30 -11.88 -2.66 -3.76
CA GLY A 30 -13.29 -2.52 -4.11
C GLY A 30 -13.73 -1.06 -4.16
N THR A 31 -15.03 -0.83 -4.35
CA THR A 31 -15.62 0.52 -4.27
C THR A 31 -15.24 1.16 -2.94
N ARG A 32 -14.49 2.27 -3.00
CA ARG A 32 -14.02 2.98 -1.81
C ARG A 32 -15.17 3.80 -1.25
N SER A 33 -16.04 3.14 -0.49
CA SER A 33 -17.03 3.81 0.36
C SER A 33 -16.36 4.13 1.70
N GLY A 34 -16.39 5.40 2.06
CA GLY A 34 -15.78 5.92 3.27
C GLY A 34 -16.10 7.41 3.43
N PRO A 35 -15.73 8.02 4.56
CA PRO A 35 -15.99 9.43 4.81
C PRO A 35 -15.32 10.31 3.73
N CYS A 36 -16.00 11.37 3.31
CA CYS A 36 -15.42 12.35 2.38
C CYS A 36 -14.28 13.10 3.09
N VAL A 37 -13.06 12.93 2.58
CA VAL A 37 -11.89 13.71 2.99
C VAL A 37 -11.42 14.51 1.77
N GLU A 38 -11.11 15.79 1.98
CA GLU A 38 -10.64 16.65 0.90
C GLU A 38 -9.24 16.26 0.43
N GLY A 39 -9.07 16.26 -0.89
CA GLY A 39 -7.78 16.02 -1.55
C GLY A 39 -7.76 14.78 -2.44
N GLY A 40 -6.73 14.69 -3.27
CA GLY A 40 -6.45 13.49 -4.04
C GLY A 40 -5.99 12.32 -3.17
N PRO A 41 -5.90 11.10 -3.74
CA PRO A 41 -5.49 9.90 -2.99
C PRO A 41 -4.15 10.06 -2.26
N ASP A 42 -3.20 10.78 -2.87
CA ASP A 42 -1.89 11.03 -2.28
C ASP A 42 -1.95 12.00 -1.08
N ASN A 43 -2.76 13.06 -1.16
CA ASN A 43 -2.98 13.98 -0.04
C ASN A 43 -3.62 13.27 1.15
N VAL A 44 -4.62 12.42 0.90
CA VAL A 44 -5.30 11.64 1.94
C VAL A 44 -4.31 10.66 2.60
N ALA A 45 -3.47 10.01 1.80
CA ALA A 45 -2.42 9.12 2.33
C ALA A 45 -1.40 9.89 3.19
N GLN A 46 -1.01 11.08 2.76
CA GLN A 46 -0.09 11.91 3.53
C GLN A 46 -0.69 12.33 4.89
N GLN A 47 -1.94 12.80 4.92
CA GLN A 47 -2.64 13.15 6.16
C GLN A 47 -2.74 11.97 7.12
N PHE A 48 -3.02 10.76 6.61
CA PHE A 48 -3.01 9.54 7.42
C PHE A 48 -1.66 9.29 8.09
N TYR A 49 -0.55 9.38 7.33
CA TYR A 49 0.79 9.15 7.88
C TYR A 49 1.20 10.24 8.85
N ASP A 50 0.92 11.51 8.54
CA ASP A 50 1.19 12.64 9.43
C ASP A 50 0.46 12.45 10.78
N TYR A 51 -0.82 12.05 10.73
CA TYR A 51 -1.57 11.73 11.94
C TYR A 51 -0.95 10.58 12.74
N ARG A 52 -0.57 9.48 12.07
CA ARG A 52 0.05 8.29 12.71
C ARG A 52 1.41 8.59 13.32
N ILE A 53 2.19 9.48 12.73
CA ILE A 53 3.50 9.88 13.25
C ILE A 53 3.33 10.68 14.55
N LEU A 54 2.35 11.59 14.59
CA LEU A 54 2.04 12.40 15.78
C LEU A 54 1.34 11.59 16.87
N HIS A 55 0.47 10.66 16.49
CA HIS A 55 -0.35 9.85 17.40
C HIS A 55 0.04 8.37 17.29
N ARG A 56 1.19 8.02 17.87
CA ARG A 56 1.62 6.62 18.00
C ARG A 56 0.79 5.88 19.05
N SER A 57 -0.46 5.60 18.70
CA SER A 57 -1.39 4.79 19.47
C SER A 57 -1.87 3.60 18.62
N ASN A 58 -2.36 2.58 19.30
CA ASN A 58 -3.12 1.48 18.68
C ASN A 58 -4.59 1.84 18.48
N ASP A 59 -5.03 2.99 18.99
CA ASP A 59 -6.37 3.50 18.73
C ASP A 59 -6.49 3.94 17.26
N ILE A 60 -7.34 3.23 16.53
CA ILE A 60 -7.62 3.45 15.10
C ILE A 60 -8.88 4.31 14.87
N THR A 61 -9.59 4.70 15.94
CA THR A 61 -10.88 5.40 15.84
C THR A 61 -10.72 6.73 15.09
N ALA A 62 -9.65 7.47 15.38
CA ALA A 62 -9.35 8.74 14.72
C ALA A 62 -8.91 8.58 13.25
N LEU A 63 -8.54 7.36 12.82
CA LEU A 63 -8.13 7.09 11.44
C LEU A 63 -9.33 6.83 10.52
N ARG A 64 -10.54 6.68 11.05
CA ARG A 64 -11.74 6.35 10.26
C ARG A 64 -11.95 7.18 9.00
N PRO A 65 -11.69 8.51 8.98
CA PRO A 65 -11.82 9.30 7.76
C PRO A 65 -10.88 8.87 6.62
N TYR A 66 -9.73 8.30 6.95
CA TYR A 66 -8.70 7.92 5.98
C TYR A 66 -8.81 6.46 5.52
N LEU A 67 -9.73 5.70 6.10
CA LEU A 67 -9.93 4.27 5.84
C LEU A 67 -11.23 4.06 5.06
N SER A 68 -11.25 3.03 4.21
CA SER A 68 -12.54 2.54 3.68
C SER A 68 -13.35 1.89 4.79
N ASP A 69 -14.66 1.76 4.58
CA ASP A 69 -15.53 1.05 5.52
C ASP A 69 -15.09 -0.41 5.71
N LYS A 70 -14.74 -1.09 4.62
CA LYS A 70 -14.28 -2.49 4.68
C LYS A 70 -12.99 -2.63 5.49
N LEU A 71 -12.00 -1.77 5.23
CA LEU A 71 -10.74 -1.82 5.94
C LEU A 71 -10.91 -1.48 7.42
N ALA A 72 -11.75 -0.51 7.75
CA ALA A 72 -12.01 -0.16 9.15
C ALA A 72 -12.70 -1.27 9.92
N THR A 73 -13.67 -1.97 9.32
CA THR A 73 -14.26 -3.17 9.93
C THR A 73 -13.20 -4.24 10.18
N LEU A 74 -12.35 -4.53 9.20
CA LEU A 74 -11.27 -5.53 9.33
C LEU A 74 -10.24 -5.19 10.42
N LEU A 75 -10.05 -3.92 10.75
CA LEU A 75 -9.11 -3.48 11.78
C LEU A 75 -9.77 -3.39 13.17
N SER A 76 -11.10 -3.43 13.25
CA SER A 76 -11.86 -3.33 14.50
C SER A 76 -12.26 -4.70 15.09
N ASP A 77 -12.18 -5.76 14.28
CA ASP A 77 -12.31 -7.17 14.71
C ASP A 77 -11.02 -7.66 15.39
#